data_AF-A0A939KVJ9-F1
#
_entry.id   AF-A0A939KVJ9-F1
#
_cell.length_a   1.000
_cell.length_b   1.000
_cell.length_c   1.000
_cell.angle_alpha   90.00
_cell.angle_beta   90.00
_cell.angle_gamma   90.00
#
_symmetry.space_group_name_H-M   'P 1'
#
loop_
_entity.id
_entity.type
_entity.pdbx_description
1 polymer ?
#
loop_
_entity_poly.entity_id
_entity_poly.type
_entity_poly.pdbx_seq_one_letter_code
_entity_poly.pdbx_strand_id
1 'polypeptide(L)'
;MNDLRRSFFRACNPSKTIDMADAAERKYYIDFASVRGAETVRELGETISLTNPDPSCQLFTGHIGCGKSTELLRLKQELEQDGFHVVYFESDRELDIGDVDISDILLAIAHQIGESLSAAKVSLPGQYFTNLLKECADFLQAPVELGVEVDIPIGLGKLKAQTKDSPKLRSQLRQYLEPQTEGLLRAINEELLLPAAPCKSWAWPGVR
;
A
#
# COMPACT_ATOMS: atom_id res chain seq x y z
N MET A 1 -20.20 15.14 -30.28
CA MET A 1 -19.04 14.60 -31.03
C MET A 1 -17.77 14.48 -30.16
N ASN A 2 -17.41 15.51 -29.39
CA ASN A 2 -16.17 15.49 -28.57
C ASN A 2 -16.17 14.49 -27.41
N ASP A 3 -17.31 14.23 -26.77
CA ASP A 3 -17.35 13.32 -25.61
C ASP A 3 -17.27 11.85 -26.00
N LEU A 4 -17.88 11.44 -27.12
CA LEU A 4 -17.77 10.07 -27.63
C LEU A 4 -16.32 9.74 -28.05
N ARG A 5 -15.63 10.70 -28.66
CA ARG A 5 -14.21 10.53 -29.03
C ARG A 5 -13.33 10.40 -27.78
N ARG A 6 -13.58 11.19 -26.75
CA ARG A 6 -12.86 11.10 -25.46
C ARG A 6 -13.15 9.78 -24.76
N SER A 7 -14.39 9.32 -24.74
CA SER A 7 -14.74 8.04 -24.10
C SER A 7 -14.10 6.86 -24.82
N PHE A 8 -14.11 6.85 -26.16
CA PHE A 8 -13.46 5.81 -26.95
C PHE A 8 -11.94 5.81 -26.75
N PHE A 9 -11.31 6.99 -26.82
CA PHE A 9 -9.87 7.12 -26.56
C PHE A 9 -9.49 6.61 -25.16
N ARG A 10 -10.28 6.93 -24.13
CA ARG A 10 -10.05 6.45 -22.76
C ARG A 10 -10.22 4.94 -22.64
N ALA A 11 -11.24 4.37 -23.29
CA ALA A 11 -11.51 2.94 -23.25
C ALA A 11 -10.43 2.11 -23.99
N CYS A 12 -9.77 2.69 -24.98
CA CYS A 12 -8.72 2.03 -25.76
C CYS A 12 -7.30 2.40 -25.31
N ASN A 13 -7.10 2.97 -24.12
CA ASN A 13 -5.77 3.31 -23.60
C ASN A 13 -5.11 2.09 -22.95
N PRO A 14 -4.08 1.46 -23.57
CA PRO A 14 -3.46 0.25 -23.03
C PRO A 14 -2.62 0.49 -21.77
N SER A 15 -2.27 1.74 -21.48
CA SER A 15 -1.52 2.12 -20.27
C SER A 15 -2.42 2.32 -19.05
N LYS A 16 -3.74 2.25 -19.23
CA LYS A 16 -4.69 2.43 -18.15
C LYS A 16 -5.09 1.09 -17.55
N THR A 17 -4.83 0.92 -16.26
CA THR A 17 -5.36 -0.20 -15.48
C THR A 17 -6.88 -0.10 -15.38
N ILE A 18 -7.57 -1.23 -15.51
CA ILE A 18 -9.02 -1.31 -15.32
C ILE A 18 -9.30 -1.37 -13.82
N ASP A 19 -10.11 -0.45 -13.32
CA ASP A 19 -10.58 -0.47 -11.94
C ASP A 19 -11.91 -1.23 -11.84
N MET A 20 -11.89 -2.38 -11.17
CA MET A 20 -13.06 -3.24 -11.02
C MET A 20 -14.10 -2.64 -10.06
N ALA A 21 -13.73 -1.67 -9.21
CA ALA A 21 -14.68 -0.93 -8.40
C ALA A 21 -15.59 -0.03 -9.27
N ASP A 22 -15.08 0.51 -10.38
CA ASP A 22 -15.85 1.35 -11.30
C ASP A 22 -16.78 0.50 -12.20
N ALA A 23 -18.08 0.68 -12.02
CA ALA A 23 -19.11 0.00 -12.81
C ALA A 23 -18.99 0.27 -14.33
N ALA A 24 -18.50 1.44 -14.73
CA ALA A 24 -18.31 1.78 -16.12
C ALA A 24 -17.11 1.06 -16.74
N GLU A 25 -16.10 0.70 -15.94
CA GLU A 25 -14.88 0.03 -16.39
C GLU A 25 -14.98 -1.48 -16.35
N ARG A 26 -15.74 -2.05 -15.41
CA ARG A 26 -15.99 -3.51 -15.30
C ARG A 26 -16.39 -4.17 -16.62
N LYS A 27 -17.14 -3.47 -17.48
CA LYS A 27 -17.58 -3.99 -18.79
C LYS A 27 -16.44 -4.20 -19.79
N TYR A 28 -15.26 -3.62 -19.54
CA TYR A 28 -14.07 -3.75 -20.38
C TYR A 28 -13.16 -4.90 -19.94
N TYR A 29 -13.38 -5.46 -18.74
CA TYR A 29 -12.64 -6.62 -18.28
C TYR A 29 -13.07 -7.86 -19.05
N ILE A 30 -12.08 -8.65 -19.49
CA ILE A 30 -12.27 -9.94 -20.13
C ILE A 30 -11.43 -10.95 -19.37
N ASP A 31 -12.07 -11.99 -18.84
CA ASP A 31 -11.38 -13.07 -18.17
C ASP A 31 -10.70 -13.99 -19.20
N PHE A 32 -9.39 -14.12 -19.08
CA PHE A 32 -8.57 -14.98 -19.93
C PHE A 32 -8.05 -16.24 -19.21
N ALA A 33 -8.53 -16.53 -18.00
CA ALA A 33 -8.07 -17.66 -17.20
C ALA A 33 -8.16 -19.00 -17.96
N SER A 34 -9.24 -19.20 -18.72
CA SER A 34 -9.44 -20.39 -19.55
C SER A 34 -8.33 -20.64 -20.58
N VAL A 35 -7.69 -19.57 -21.06
CA VAL A 35 -6.59 -19.63 -22.04
C VAL A 35 -5.23 -19.68 -21.35
N ARG A 36 -5.10 -19.05 -20.17
CA ARG A 36 -3.87 -19.09 -19.35
C ARG A 36 -3.67 -20.43 -18.65
N GLY A 37 -4.74 -21.23 -18.50
CA GLY A 37 -4.72 -22.56 -17.90
C GLY A 37 -4.65 -22.56 -16.37
N ALA A 38 -4.74 -21.38 -15.73
CA ALA A 38 -4.77 -21.22 -14.29
C ALA A 38 -5.49 -19.92 -13.91
N GLU A 39 -6.13 -19.94 -12.75
CA GLU A 39 -6.73 -18.77 -12.09
C GLU A 39 -5.78 -18.29 -10.98
N THR A 40 -4.53 -17.99 -11.34
CA THR A 40 -3.45 -17.68 -10.38
C THR A 40 -3.84 -16.63 -9.35
N VAL A 41 -4.62 -15.63 -9.75
CA VAL A 41 -5.05 -14.53 -8.88
C VAL A 41 -6.08 -15.01 -7.86
N ARG A 42 -6.99 -15.92 -8.27
CA ARG A 42 -7.92 -16.59 -7.36
C ARG A 42 -7.14 -17.47 -6.38
N GLU A 43 -6.17 -18.25 -6.86
CA GLU A 43 -5.31 -19.09 -6.00
C GLU A 43 -4.55 -18.25 -4.95
N LEU A 44 -4.08 -17.06 -5.34
CA LEU A 44 -3.49 -16.09 -4.42
C LEU A 44 -4.48 -15.65 -3.34
N GLY A 45 -5.70 -15.26 -3.74
CA GLY A 45 -6.76 -14.85 -2.82
C GLY A 45 -7.22 -15.96 -1.88
N GLU A 46 -7.38 -17.18 -2.39
CA GLU A 46 -7.71 -18.37 -1.60
C GLU A 46 -6.62 -18.65 -0.58
N THR A 47 -5.35 -18.57 -0.97
CA THR A 47 -4.24 -18.79 -0.04
C THR A 47 -4.23 -17.73 1.06
N ILE A 48 -4.38 -16.45 0.73
CA ILE A 48 -4.47 -15.35 1.72
C ILE A 48 -5.60 -15.62 2.72
N SER A 49 -6.76 -16.03 2.20
CA SER A 49 -7.94 -16.30 3.01
C SER A 49 -7.78 -17.52 3.92
N LEU A 50 -7.17 -18.59 3.41
CA LEU A 50 -6.97 -19.84 4.15
C LEU A 50 -5.85 -19.76 5.20
N THR A 51 -4.84 -18.91 4.98
CA THR A 51 -3.76 -18.72 5.97
C THR A 51 -4.15 -17.81 7.12
N ASN A 52 -5.20 -16.98 6.98
CA ASN A 52 -5.68 -16.10 8.04
C ASN A 52 -5.98 -16.88 9.34
N PRO A 53 -5.46 -16.48 10.53
CA PRO A 53 -4.80 -15.21 10.84
C PRO A 53 -3.27 -15.17 10.67
N ASP A 54 -2.64 -16.24 10.20
CA ASP A 54 -1.20 -16.28 9.99
C ASP A 54 -0.81 -15.48 8.72
N PRO A 55 0.30 -14.72 8.78
CA PRO A 55 0.75 -13.93 7.64
C PRO A 55 1.24 -14.81 6.49
N SER A 56 0.92 -14.43 5.25
CA SER A 56 1.44 -15.04 4.03
C SER A 56 2.13 -14.01 3.15
N CYS A 57 3.08 -14.46 2.31
CA CYS A 57 3.77 -13.63 1.34
C CYS A 57 3.61 -14.28 -0.04
N GLN A 58 3.05 -13.52 -0.98
CA GLN A 58 2.73 -13.98 -2.32
C GLN A 58 3.49 -13.16 -3.34
N LEU A 59 4.09 -13.82 -4.33
CA LEU A 59 4.82 -13.18 -5.42
C LEU A 59 4.06 -13.37 -6.74
N PHE A 60 3.52 -12.27 -7.28
CA PHE A 60 2.84 -12.26 -8.58
C PHE A 60 3.68 -11.50 -9.62
N THR A 61 4.19 -12.21 -10.62
CA THR A 61 5.13 -11.65 -11.62
C THR A 61 4.65 -11.87 -13.05
N GLY A 62 5.24 -11.11 -13.99
CA GLY A 62 4.89 -11.18 -15.41
C GLY A 62 5.36 -9.95 -16.19
N HIS A 63 5.30 -10.02 -17.52
CA HIS A 63 5.79 -8.96 -18.41
C HIS A 63 5.03 -7.63 -18.26
N ILE A 64 5.67 -6.52 -18.68
CA ILE A 64 5.01 -5.20 -18.72
C ILE A 64 3.82 -5.27 -19.67
N GLY A 65 2.68 -4.70 -19.27
CA GLY A 65 1.46 -4.68 -20.08
C GLY A 65 0.65 -5.98 -20.10
N CYS A 66 1.05 -7.03 -19.35
CA CYS A 66 0.29 -8.30 -19.31
C CYS A 66 -0.94 -8.29 -18.39
N GLY A 67 -1.35 -7.12 -17.88
CA GLY A 67 -2.55 -6.96 -17.05
C GLY A 67 -2.39 -7.20 -15.55
N LYS A 68 -1.17 -7.30 -15.01
CA LYS A 68 -0.95 -7.60 -13.58
C LYS A 68 -1.69 -6.66 -12.63
N SER A 69 -1.56 -5.35 -12.84
CA SER A 69 -2.21 -4.35 -11.98
C SER A 69 -3.74 -4.49 -12.01
N THR A 70 -4.31 -4.81 -13.17
CA THR A 70 -5.76 -5.05 -13.32
C THR A 70 -6.18 -6.27 -12.51
N GLU A 71 -5.43 -7.37 -12.61
CA GLU A 71 -5.71 -8.58 -11.82
C GLU A 71 -5.54 -8.36 -10.31
N LEU A 72 -4.55 -7.58 -9.88
CA LEU A 72 -4.37 -7.23 -8.46
C LEU A 72 -5.48 -6.30 -7.94
N LEU A 73 -6.00 -5.38 -8.75
CA LEU A 73 -7.17 -4.56 -8.38
C LEU A 73 -8.44 -5.40 -8.30
N ARG A 74 -8.59 -6.41 -9.17
CA ARG A 74 -9.66 -7.41 -9.06
C ARG A 74 -9.55 -8.17 -7.73
N LEU A 75 -8.37 -8.70 -7.41
CA LEU A 75 -8.11 -9.42 -6.15
C LEU A 75 -8.37 -8.53 -4.93
N LYS A 76 -7.94 -7.27 -4.97
CA LYS A 76 -8.24 -6.29 -3.92
C LYS A 76 -9.74 -6.23 -3.65
N GLN A 77 -10.55 -6.06 -4.69
CA GLN A 77 -12.00 -5.95 -4.55
C GLN A 77 -12.62 -7.25 -4.00
N GLU A 78 -12.12 -8.42 -4.43
CA GLU A 78 -12.57 -9.73 -3.93
C GLU A 78 -12.25 -9.86 -2.43
N LEU A 79 -11.03 -9.56 -2.01
CA LEU A 79 -10.62 -9.58 -0.60
C LEU A 79 -11.40 -8.57 0.26
N GLU A 80 -11.66 -7.36 -0.26
CA GLU A 80 -12.48 -6.36 0.44
C GLU A 80 -13.94 -6.84 0.65
N GLN A 81 -14.50 -7.58 -0.31
CA GLN A 81 -15.82 -8.21 -0.17
C GLN A 81 -15.82 -9.33 0.87
N ASP A 82 -14.71 -10.05 1.00
CA ASP A 82 -14.50 -11.09 2.00
C ASP A 82 -14.19 -10.52 3.40
N GLY A 83 -14.21 -9.19 3.55
CA GLY A 83 -14.06 -8.50 4.84
C GLY A 83 -12.63 -8.17 5.22
N PHE A 84 -11.67 -8.32 4.30
CA PHE A 84 -10.29 -7.86 4.52
C PHE A 84 -10.17 -6.34 4.35
N HIS A 85 -9.30 -5.72 5.14
CA HIS A 85 -8.84 -4.36 4.88
C HIS A 85 -7.61 -4.42 3.95
N VAL A 86 -7.76 -3.96 2.71
CA VAL A 86 -6.70 -4.09 1.69
C VAL A 86 -6.02 -2.76 1.42
N VAL A 87 -4.70 -2.72 1.66
CA VAL A 87 -3.85 -1.59 1.34
C VAL A 87 -3.17 -1.83 -0.01
N TYR A 88 -3.50 -1.01 -1.02
CA TYR A 88 -2.94 -1.11 -2.37
C TYR A 88 -2.20 0.17 -2.74
N PHE A 89 -0.98 0.01 -3.26
CA PHE A 89 -0.17 1.11 -3.80
C PHE A 89 0.72 0.64 -4.94
N GLU A 90 0.99 1.54 -5.89
CA GLU A 90 1.89 1.31 -7.01
C GLU A 90 3.29 1.80 -6.66
N SER A 91 4.30 0.93 -6.80
CA SER A 91 5.67 1.22 -6.37
C SER A 91 6.33 2.35 -7.15
N ASP A 92 6.03 2.54 -8.44
CA ASP A 92 6.62 3.57 -9.29
C ASP A 92 6.11 5.00 -8.99
N ARG A 93 4.92 5.13 -8.40
CA ARG A 93 4.40 6.43 -7.92
C ARG A 93 5.08 6.84 -6.62
N GLU A 94 5.46 5.84 -5.83
CA GLU A 94 5.84 6.00 -4.44
C GLU A 94 7.34 5.90 -4.19
N LEU A 95 8.08 5.23 -5.07
CA LEU A 95 9.50 4.96 -4.98
C LEU A 95 10.19 5.27 -6.30
N ASP A 96 11.39 5.84 -6.20
CA ASP A 96 12.29 6.00 -7.34
C ASP A 96 12.98 4.66 -7.63
N ILE A 97 12.42 3.88 -8.56
CA ILE A 97 12.87 2.50 -8.85
C ILE A 97 14.36 2.45 -9.25
N GLY A 98 14.90 3.53 -9.83
CA GLY A 98 16.31 3.59 -10.23
C GLY A 98 17.28 3.77 -9.07
N ASP A 99 16.78 4.18 -7.90
CA ASP A 99 17.55 4.48 -6.70
C ASP A 99 16.67 4.22 -5.47
N VAL A 100 16.42 2.94 -5.16
CA VAL A 100 15.58 2.50 -4.02
C VAL A 100 16.36 1.56 -3.11
N ASP A 101 16.22 1.76 -1.78
CA ASP A 101 16.76 0.90 -0.73
C ASP A 101 15.63 0.29 0.12
N ILE A 102 15.94 -0.71 0.95
CA ILE A 102 15.03 -1.40 1.87
C ILE A 102 14.34 -0.39 2.78
N SER A 103 15.08 0.56 3.35
CA SER A 103 14.52 1.59 4.24
C SER A 103 13.47 2.44 3.55
N ASP A 104 13.63 2.74 2.25
CA ASP A 104 12.62 3.51 1.50
C ASP A 104 11.36 2.68 1.28
N ILE A 105 11.52 1.39 0.95
CA ILE A 105 10.40 0.45 0.79
C ILE A 105 9.60 0.35 2.10
N LEU A 106 10.29 0.18 3.23
CA LEU A 106 9.66 0.08 4.54
C LEU A 106 8.94 1.38 4.93
N LEU A 107 9.54 2.54 4.70
CA LEU A 107 8.89 3.83 4.94
C LEU A 107 7.68 4.05 4.04
N ALA A 108 7.74 3.67 2.76
CA ALA A 108 6.62 3.77 1.85
C ALA A 108 5.46 2.84 2.26
N ILE A 109 5.77 1.61 2.67
CA ILE A 109 4.79 0.68 3.24
C ILE A 109 4.15 1.28 4.50
N ALA A 110 4.96 1.79 5.42
CA ALA A 110 4.47 2.39 6.66
C ALA A 110 3.58 3.62 6.39
N HIS A 111 3.96 4.46 5.42
CA HIS A 111 3.15 5.60 4.99
C HIS A 111 1.79 5.17 4.49
N GLN A 112 1.76 4.20 3.58
CA GLN A 112 0.53 3.76 2.98
C GLN A 112 -0.40 3.05 3.97
N ILE A 113 0.16 2.24 4.88
CA ILE A 113 -0.59 1.61 5.97
C ILE A 113 -1.15 2.69 6.90
N GLY A 114 -0.32 3.64 7.33
CA GLY A 114 -0.73 4.72 8.22
C GLY A 114 -1.87 5.57 7.63
N GLU A 115 -1.76 5.98 6.37
CA GLU A 115 -2.84 6.70 5.67
C GLU A 115 -4.13 5.87 5.60
N SER A 116 -4.01 4.58 5.26
CA SER A 116 -5.15 3.69 5.09
C SER A 116 -5.88 3.43 6.42
N LEU A 117 -5.14 3.20 7.50
CA LEU A 117 -5.69 2.96 8.83
C LEU A 117 -6.29 4.22 9.45
N SER A 118 -5.67 5.38 9.24
CA SER A 118 -6.22 6.68 9.66
C SER A 118 -7.54 6.98 8.95
N ALA A 119 -7.63 6.70 7.64
CA ALA A 119 -8.88 6.80 6.88
C ALA A 119 -9.98 5.84 7.41
N ALA A 120 -9.58 4.66 7.88
CA ALA A 120 -10.45 3.69 8.55
C ALA A 120 -10.76 4.01 10.04
N LYS A 121 -10.21 5.11 10.58
CA LYS A 121 -10.34 5.54 11.99
C LYS A 121 -9.82 4.51 13.00
N VAL A 122 -8.82 3.72 12.62
CA VAL A 122 -8.11 2.83 13.52
C VAL A 122 -7.09 3.64 14.32
N SER A 123 -7.09 3.47 15.63
CA SER A 123 -6.11 4.09 16.54
C SER A 123 -4.75 3.42 16.34
N LEU A 124 -3.71 4.24 16.18
CA LEU A 124 -2.34 3.79 15.91
C LEU A 124 -1.48 4.00 17.16
N PRO A 125 -1.41 3.01 18.06
CA PRO A 125 -0.58 3.11 19.24
C PRO A 125 0.88 2.97 18.83
N GLY A 126 1.62 4.07 18.76
CA GLY A 126 3.04 3.97 18.46
C GLY A 126 3.87 5.05 19.11
N GLN A 127 4.54 4.74 20.21
CA GLN A 127 5.51 5.65 20.83
C GLN A 127 6.89 5.50 20.20
N TYR A 128 7.30 4.28 19.82
CA TYR A 128 8.62 4.09 19.21
C TYR A 128 8.63 4.61 17.78
N PHE A 129 7.60 4.30 16.98
CA PHE A 129 7.52 4.75 15.59
C PHE A 129 7.39 6.27 15.49
N THR A 130 6.57 6.90 16.35
CA THR A 130 6.49 8.38 16.41
C THR A 130 7.82 9.02 16.80
N ASN A 131 8.54 8.44 17.77
CA ASN A 131 9.88 8.91 18.15
C ASN A 131 10.88 8.77 16.99
N LEU A 132 10.90 7.63 16.31
CA LEU A 132 11.78 7.40 15.16
C LEU A 132 11.51 8.41 14.04
N LEU A 133 10.24 8.67 13.72
CA LEU A 133 9.86 9.68 12.74
C LEU A 133 10.28 11.08 13.16
N LYS A 134 10.18 11.40 14.45
CA LYS A 134 10.62 12.67 15.00
C LYS A 134 12.13 12.83 14.89
N GLU A 135 12.89 11.81 15.25
CA GLU A 135 14.35 11.82 15.10
C GLU A 135 14.77 11.95 13.63
N CYS A 136 14.07 11.29 12.71
CA CYS A 136 14.29 11.45 11.27
C CYS A 136 13.98 12.88 10.80
N ALA A 137 12.87 13.46 11.26
CA ALA A 137 12.49 14.83 10.92
C ALA A 137 13.49 15.85 11.48
N ASP A 138 13.90 15.70 12.74
CA ASP A 138 14.90 16.55 13.40
C ASP A 138 16.26 16.44 12.70
N PHE A 139 16.66 15.23 12.34
CA PHE A 139 17.90 14.97 11.59
C PHE A 139 17.90 15.64 10.21
N LEU A 140 16.77 15.59 9.50
CA LEU A 140 16.59 16.27 8.22
C LEU A 140 16.30 17.78 8.36
N GLN A 141 16.25 18.31 9.58
CA GLN A 141 15.87 19.69 9.90
C GLN A 141 14.49 20.07 9.32
N ALA A 142 13.60 19.09 9.25
CA ALA A 142 12.25 19.25 8.78
C ALA A 142 11.37 19.81 9.91
N PRO A 143 10.59 20.89 9.68
CA PRO A 143 9.61 21.35 10.67
C PRO A 143 8.44 20.37 10.71
N VAL A 144 8.57 19.34 11.56
CA VAL A 144 7.52 18.35 11.81
C VAL A 144 7.23 18.33 13.31
N GLU A 145 6.13 18.98 13.69
CA GLU A 145 5.54 18.77 15.01
C GLU A 145 4.79 17.44 14.97
N LEU A 146 5.35 16.40 15.59
CA LEU A 146 4.72 15.10 15.80
C LEU A 146 4.27 15.02 17.26
N GLY A 147 2.95 15.00 17.50
CA GLY A 147 2.36 15.02 18.83
C GLY A 147 1.35 13.92 19.14
N VAL A 148 0.71 13.29 18.13
CA VAL A 148 -0.40 12.33 18.31
C VAL A 148 -0.49 11.30 17.15
N GLU A 149 -1.29 10.24 17.31
CA GLU A 149 -1.57 9.19 16.28
C GLU A 149 -1.95 9.74 14.90
N VAL A 150 -2.65 10.88 14.85
CA VAL A 150 -3.06 11.57 13.62
C VAL A 150 -1.86 12.15 12.86
N ASP A 151 -0.73 12.36 13.55
CA ASP A 151 0.47 12.96 12.97
C ASP A 151 1.39 11.93 12.30
N ILE A 152 1.18 10.62 12.52
CA ILE A 152 2.04 9.57 11.95
C ILE A 152 2.00 9.58 10.41
N PRO A 153 0.82 9.54 9.75
CA PRO A 153 0.77 9.60 8.28
C PRO A 153 1.31 10.93 7.76
N ILE A 154 1.01 12.04 8.46
CA ILE A 154 1.47 13.38 8.10
C ILE A 154 3.00 13.48 8.16
N GLY A 155 3.61 12.95 9.23
CA GLY A 155 5.05 12.90 9.42
C GLY A 155 5.75 12.11 8.33
N LEU A 156 5.25 10.91 8.06
CA LEU A 156 5.73 10.06 6.98
C LEU A 156 5.59 10.71 5.60
N GLY A 157 4.46 11.35 5.32
CA GLY A 157 4.22 12.05 4.06
C GLY A 157 5.19 13.22 3.86
N LYS A 158 5.47 13.99 4.91
CA LYS A 158 6.46 15.08 4.88
C LYS A 158 7.89 14.57 4.67
N LEU A 159 8.30 13.53 5.39
CA LEU A 159 9.61 12.90 5.21
C LEU A 159 9.78 12.40 3.78
N LYS A 160 8.77 11.67 3.26
CA LYS A 160 8.75 11.16 1.90
C LYS A 160 8.82 12.25 0.85
N ALA A 161 8.08 13.35 1.03
CA ALA A 161 8.13 14.49 0.10
C ALA A 161 9.55 15.10 0.03
N GLN A 162 10.20 15.29 1.18
CA GLN A 162 11.54 15.87 1.22
C GLN A 162 12.61 14.96 0.60
N THR A 163 12.53 13.65 0.82
CA THR A 163 13.49 12.69 0.25
C THR A 163 13.21 12.34 -1.21
N LYS A 164 11.97 12.51 -1.67
CA LYS A 164 11.61 12.39 -3.09
C LYS A 164 12.32 13.44 -3.93
N ASP A 165 12.32 14.70 -3.47
CA ASP A 165 12.86 15.83 -4.23
C ASP A 165 14.38 16.04 -4.05
N SER A 166 15.01 15.37 -3.07
CA SER A 166 16.43 15.58 -2.74
C SER A 166 17.19 14.26 -2.56
N PRO A 167 18.03 13.86 -3.53
CA PRO A 167 18.90 12.68 -3.42
C PRO A 167 19.85 12.75 -2.22
N LYS A 168 20.28 13.95 -1.81
CA LYS A 168 21.13 14.16 -0.65
C LYS A 168 20.40 13.88 0.67
N LEU A 169 19.17 14.37 0.82
CA LEU A 169 18.38 14.10 2.03
C LEU A 169 17.98 12.62 2.09
N ARG A 170 17.69 12.02 0.93
CA ARG A 170 17.44 10.58 0.79
C ARG A 170 18.64 9.75 1.28
N SER A 171 19.84 10.04 0.80
CA SER A 171 21.04 9.31 1.23
C SER A 171 21.37 9.49 2.71
N GLN A 172 21.16 10.69 3.25
CA GLN A 172 21.32 10.96 4.68
C GLN A 172 20.29 10.17 5.52
N LEU A 173 19.03 10.18 5.12
CA LEU A 173 17.97 9.41 5.80
C LEU A 173 18.28 7.91 5.77
N ARG A 174 18.72 7.38 4.62
CA ARG A 174 19.16 5.98 4.50
C ARG A 174 20.28 5.65 5.46
N GLN A 175 21.33 6.46 5.52
CA GLN A 175 22.46 6.23 6.41
C GLN A 175 22.04 6.21 7.90
N TYR A 176 21.04 7.02 8.26
CA TYR A 176 20.48 7.04 9.61
C TYR A 176 19.59 5.83 9.91
N LEU A 177 18.81 5.36 8.93
CA LEU A 177 17.87 4.25 9.08
C LEU A 177 18.49 2.87 8.89
N GLU A 178 19.59 2.75 8.14
CA GLU A 178 20.30 1.49 7.88
C GLU A 178 20.55 0.67 9.16
N PRO A 179 21.13 1.22 10.25
CA PRO A 179 21.32 0.48 11.49
C PRO A 179 20.03 0.18 12.26
N GLN A 180 18.91 0.82 11.89
CA GLN A 180 17.62 0.73 12.57
C GLN A 180 16.58 -0.08 11.80
N THR A 181 16.95 -0.70 10.68
CA THR A 181 16.04 -1.42 9.77
C THR A 181 15.21 -2.49 10.52
N GLU A 182 15.82 -3.26 11.42
CA GLU A 182 15.11 -4.23 12.26
C GLU A 182 14.12 -3.57 13.22
N GLY A 183 14.50 -2.43 13.80
CA GLY A 183 13.65 -1.63 14.68
C GLY A 183 12.45 -1.07 13.93
N LEU A 184 12.67 -0.54 12.72
CA LEU A 184 11.63 -0.05 11.82
C LEU A 184 10.65 -1.17 11.43
N LEU A 185 11.16 -2.33 11.03
CA LEU A 185 10.34 -3.49 10.67
C LEU A 185 9.47 -3.94 11.86
N ARG A 186 10.08 -4.06 13.05
CA ARG A 186 9.35 -4.41 14.28
C ARG A 186 8.26 -3.38 14.59
N ALA A 187 8.57 -2.10 14.48
CA ALA A 187 7.62 -1.02 14.74
C ALA A 187 6.42 -1.06 13.76
N ILE A 188 6.67 -1.29 12.47
CA ILE A 188 5.59 -1.44 11.49
C ILE A 188 4.68 -2.61 11.87
N ASN A 189 5.26 -3.75 12.24
CA ASN A 189 4.47 -4.93 12.63
C ASN A 189 3.69 -4.68 13.93
N GLU A 190 4.34 -4.18 14.98
CA GLU A 190 3.77 -4.09 16.32
C GLU A 190 2.87 -2.87 16.54
N GLU A 191 3.19 -1.73 15.92
CA GLU A 191 2.51 -0.45 16.15
C GLU A 191 1.53 -0.06 15.02
N LEU A 192 1.66 -0.64 13.81
CA LEU A 192 0.74 -0.39 12.70
C LEU A 192 -0.13 -1.62 12.38
N LEU A 193 0.46 -2.79 12.18
CA LEU A 193 -0.28 -3.98 11.72
C LEU A 193 -1.04 -4.71 12.83
N LEU A 194 -0.41 -4.98 13.99
CA LEU A 194 -1.08 -5.66 15.10
C LEU A 194 -2.31 -4.89 15.65
N PRO A 195 -2.30 -3.56 15.80
CA PRO A 195 -3.48 -2.82 16.25
C PRO A 195 -4.62 -2.83 15.23
N ALA A 196 -4.30 -3.00 13.95
CA ALA A 196 -5.27 -3.13 12.87
C ALA A 196 -5.85 -4.55 12.76
N ALA A 197 -5.18 -5.57 13.32
CA ALA A 197 -5.72 -6.91 13.39
C ALA A 197 -6.93 -6.92 14.35
N PRO A 198 -8.06 -7.58 14.00
CA PRO A 198 -9.24 -7.55 14.82
C PRO A 198 -8.94 -8.10 16.22
N CYS A 199 -9.03 -7.24 17.22
CA CYS A 199 -9.23 -7.66 18.61
C CYS A 199 -10.53 -8.47 18.65
N LYS A 200 -10.59 -9.57 19.42
CA LYS A 200 -11.77 -10.47 19.53
C LYS A 200 -13.11 -9.77 19.87
N SER A 201 -13.11 -8.47 20.15
CA SER A 201 -14.27 -7.62 20.41
C SER A 201 -14.84 -6.89 19.19
N TRP A 202 -14.18 -6.93 18.02
CA TRP A 202 -14.68 -6.31 16.79
C TRP A 202 -15.59 -7.27 16.03
N ALA A 203 -16.85 -7.33 16.45
CA ALA A 203 -17.91 -7.80 15.57
C ALA A 203 -18.11 -6.73 14.48
N TRP A 204 -17.65 -7.00 13.27
CA TRP A 204 -17.93 -6.17 12.10
C TRP A 204 -19.46 -6.02 11.94
N PRO A 205 -19.99 -4.78 11.88
CA PRO A 205 -21.41 -4.55 11.70
C PRO A 205 -21.78 -4.82 10.24
N GLY A 206 -21.92 -6.09 9.87
CA GLY A 206 -22.24 -6.46 8.49
C GLY A 206 -22.31 -7.95 8.19
N VAL A 207 -21.71 -8.81 9.01
CA VAL A 207 -21.80 -10.27 8.82
C VAL A 207 -22.73 -10.83 9.90
N ARG A 208 -24.00 -11.02 9.52
CA ARG A 208 -24.98 -11.82 10.24
C ARG A 208 -25.54 -12.87 9.29
#